data_AF-A0A838ZRE3-F1
#
_entry.id   AF-A0A838ZRE3-F1
#
_cell.length_a   1.000
_cell.length_b   1.000
_cell.length_c   1.000
_cell.angle_alpha   90.00
_cell.angle_beta   90.00
_cell.angle_gamma   90.00
#
_symmetry.space_group_name_H-M   'P 1'
#
loop_
_entity.id
_entity.type
_entity.pdbx_description
1 polymer ?
#
loop_
_entity_poly.entity_id
_entity_poly.type
_entity_poly.pdbx_seq_one_letter_code
_entity_poly.pdbx_strand_id
1 'polypeptide(L)'
;MKFQFRTLKEDYTKSLNGIFIYYLYPSLFFSVLFGLILSLSIANPNHENSNFNWVRFLVSFPIITALFLFLSWGRKYLKSIKDFKKKKEKISDSVLSIEVVENGIQYKTLISDKDVFKPWSGFKQVYESKNFNYFIFNDGQYLFLNNFNNSKESIHEFTTLVKEKIKPFQHKISKGIIWSSFIPVLGLIFGFVIFIRGISERNLNYFSIGILSFVATVVGWIVFGIFMDATEKNSGSNKFSTKNNLNQIVKELAYYKLKNGEFPENLDSLRLQNQFLSIYETDFKMSPFSESKFREFYYENQDTTYILRAIGPDEKPFTEDDILPDY
;
A
#
# COMPACT_ATOMS: atom_id res chain seq x y z
N MET A 1 28.84 -2.59 -34.85
CA MET A 1 29.93 -2.89 -33.88
C MET A 1 29.77 -4.33 -33.40
N LYS A 2 30.83 -5.14 -33.33
CA LYS A 2 30.74 -6.57 -32.99
C LYS A 2 31.38 -6.88 -31.65
N PHE A 3 30.67 -7.63 -30.83
CA PHE A 3 31.10 -8.10 -29.52
C PHE A 3 31.01 -9.62 -29.46
N GLN A 4 31.96 -10.27 -28.78
CA GLN A 4 31.92 -11.70 -28.53
C GLN A 4 31.98 -11.96 -27.03
N PHE A 5 31.00 -12.70 -26.53
CA PHE A 5 30.91 -13.04 -25.11
C PHE A 5 30.89 -14.55 -24.95
N ARG A 6 31.65 -15.06 -23.99
CA ARG A 6 31.59 -16.48 -23.63
C ARG A 6 30.73 -16.62 -22.38
N THR A 7 29.68 -17.43 -22.47
CA THR A 7 28.82 -17.76 -21.33
C THR A 7 29.00 -19.22 -20.96
N LEU A 8 29.52 -19.48 -19.77
CA LEU A 8 29.65 -20.83 -19.23
C LEU A 8 28.33 -21.28 -18.58
N LYS A 9 28.07 -22.59 -18.59
CA LYS A 9 26.91 -23.16 -17.90
C LYS A 9 26.82 -22.79 -16.41
N GLU A 10 27.97 -22.64 -15.74
CA GLU A 10 28.08 -22.23 -14.34
C GLU A 10 27.72 -20.75 -14.12
N ASP A 11 27.92 -19.90 -15.12
CA ASP A 11 27.58 -18.49 -15.02
C ASP A 11 26.06 -18.30 -15.01
N TYR A 12 25.37 -19.19 -15.73
CA TYR A 12 23.93 -19.21 -15.81
C TYR A 12 23.27 -19.70 -14.50
N THR A 13 23.88 -20.61 -13.75
CA THR A 13 23.39 -20.96 -12.39
C THR A 13 23.63 -19.83 -11.39
N LYS A 14 24.81 -19.20 -11.41
CA LYS A 14 25.14 -18.05 -10.55
C LYS A 14 24.19 -16.88 -10.80
N SER A 15 23.83 -16.64 -12.07
CA SER A 15 22.95 -15.53 -12.45
C SER A 15 21.50 -15.74 -12.05
N LEU A 16 21.01 -16.97 -12.10
CA LEU A 16 19.70 -17.33 -11.56
C LEU A 16 19.63 -17.04 -10.07
N ASN A 17 20.64 -17.45 -9.29
CA ASN A 17 20.73 -17.08 -7.88
C ASN A 17 20.71 -15.56 -7.69
N GLY A 18 21.42 -14.81 -8.54
CA GLY A 18 21.38 -13.34 -8.55
C GLY A 18 19.98 -12.78 -8.77
N ILE A 19 19.26 -13.27 -9.79
CA ILE A 19 17.87 -12.88 -10.07
C ILE A 19 16.95 -13.27 -8.90
N PHE A 20 17.14 -14.44 -8.32
CA PHE A 20 16.32 -14.93 -7.22
C PHE A 20 16.47 -14.03 -6.00
N ILE A 21 17.70 -13.74 -5.60
CA ILE A 21 18.01 -12.80 -4.51
C ILE A 21 17.46 -11.41 -4.85
N TYR A 22 17.55 -11.00 -6.11
CA TYR A 22 17.04 -9.72 -6.57
C TYR A 22 15.52 -9.57 -6.32
N TYR A 23 14.72 -10.56 -6.71
CA TYR A 23 13.26 -10.53 -6.48
C TYR A 23 12.85 -10.93 -5.06
N LEU A 24 13.71 -11.63 -4.32
CA LEU A 24 13.43 -12.07 -2.96
C LEU A 24 13.31 -10.88 -2.01
N TYR A 25 14.27 -9.94 -2.02
CA TYR A 25 14.27 -8.84 -1.04
C TYR A 25 13.01 -7.95 -1.06
N PRO A 26 12.54 -7.45 -2.22
CA PRO A 26 11.28 -6.70 -2.26
C PRO A 26 10.09 -7.53 -1.79
N SER A 27 10.02 -8.80 -2.21
CA SER A 27 8.92 -9.69 -1.84
C SER A 27 8.94 -10.01 -0.34
N LEU A 28 10.12 -10.21 0.24
CA LEU A 28 10.32 -10.39 1.69
C LEU A 28 9.87 -9.15 2.45
N PHE A 29 10.31 -7.96 2.03
CA PHE A 29 9.92 -6.70 2.64
C PHE A 29 8.39 -6.53 2.67
N PHE A 30 7.73 -6.70 1.52
CA PHE A 30 6.26 -6.61 1.47
C PHE A 30 5.57 -7.70 2.30
N SER A 31 6.09 -8.93 2.28
CA SER A 31 5.50 -10.03 3.04
C SER A 31 5.60 -9.81 4.54
N VAL A 32 6.72 -9.25 5.02
CA VAL A 32 6.91 -8.87 6.42
C VAL A 32 5.97 -7.71 6.79
N LEU A 33 5.86 -6.68 5.94
CA LEU A 33 4.97 -5.53 6.18
C LEU A 33 3.50 -5.97 6.27
N PHE A 34 3.03 -6.76 5.30
CA PHE A 34 1.67 -7.30 5.28
C PHE A 34 1.42 -8.27 6.44
N GLY A 35 2.39 -9.13 6.73
CA GLY A 35 2.37 -10.01 7.89
C GLY A 35 2.17 -9.22 9.18
N LEU A 36 2.93 -8.15 9.36
CA LEU A 36 2.84 -7.29 10.54
C LEU A 36 1.47 -6.63 10.66
N ILE A 37 0.96 -6.01 9.59
CA ILE A 37 -0.34 -5.33 9.60
C ILE A 37 -1.47 -6.31 9.94
N LEU A 38 -1.56 -7.43 9.23
CA LEU A 38 -2.65 -8.40 9.44
C LEU A 38 -2.57 -9.06 10.81
N SER A 39 -1.35 -9.36 11.29
CA SER A 39 -1.16 -9.94 12.62
C SER A 39 -1.49 -8.96 13.74
N LEU A 40 -1.22 -7.66 13.57
CA LEU A 40 -1.68 -6.65 14.50
C LEU A 40 -3.22 -6.59 14.56
N SER A 41 -3.90 -6.63 13.41
CA SER A 41 -5.36 -6.67 13.36
C SER A 41 -5.95 -7.93 14.02
N ILE A 42 -5.33 -9.10 13.83
CA ILE A 42 -5.78 -10.36 14.46
C ILE A 42 -5.53 -10.36 15.97
N ALA A 43 -4.42 -9.75 16.40
CA ALA A 43 -4.04 -9.67 17.81
C ALA A 43 -4.85 -8.63 18.59
N ASN A 44 -5.50 -7.69 17.90
CA ASN A 44 -6.38 -6.67 18.48
C ASN A 44 -7.73 -6.58 17.75
N PRO A 45 -8.63 -7.57 17.92
CA PRO A 45 -9.88 -7.63 17.17
C PRO A 45 -10.94 -6.61 17.61
N ASN A 46 -10.87 -6.09 18.86
CA ASN A 46 -11.86 -5.15 19.40
C ASN A 46 -11.15 -3.94 20.01
N HIS A 47 -11.30 -2.77 19.38
CA HIS A 47 -10.69 -1.51 19.82
C HIS A 47 -11.15 -1.03 21.20
N GLU A 48 -12.30 -1.51 21.71
CA GLU A 48 -12.91 -0.90 22.89
C GLU A 48 -12.40 -1.39 24.24
N ASN A 49 -11.83 -2.60 24.38
CA ASN A 49 -11.31 -3.06 25.69
C ASN A 49 -10.47 -4.36 25.67
N SER A 50 -10.09 -4.90 24.50
CA SER A 50 -9.31 -6.14 24.48
C SER A 50 -7.80 -5.89 24.62
N ASN A 51 -7.19 -6.43 25.67
CA ASN A 51 -5.73 -6.46 25.80
C ASN A 51 -5.10 -7.14 24.57
N PHE A 52 -3.99 -6.57 24.09
CA PHE A 52 -3.25 -7.10 22.94
C PHE A 52 -2.88 -8.57 23.16
N ASN A 53 -3.31 -9.46 22.26
CA ASN A 53 -3.06 -10.88 22.38
C ASN A 53 -1.72 -11.28 21.73
N TRP A 54 -0.65 -11.25 22.52
CA TRP A 54 0.70 -11.62 22.07
C TRP A 54 0.80 -13.02 21.47
N VAL A 55 0.05 -14.00 21.97
CA VAL A 55 0.06 -15.38 21.45
C VAL A 55 -0.49 -15.41 20.02
N ARG A 56 -1.63 -14.73 19.78
CA ARG A 56 -2.20 -14.60 18.42
C ARG A 56 -1.24 -13.89 17.48
N PHE A 57 -0.56 -12.84 17.94
CA PHE A 57 0.43 -12.13 17.13
C PHE A 57 1.60 -13.05 16.74
N LEU A 58 2.24 -13.69 17.72
CA LEU A 58 3.42 -14.54 17.52
C LEU A 58 3.14 -15.75 16.62
N VAL A 59 1.92 -16.28 16.64
CA VAL A 59 1.51 -17.38 15.75
C VAL A 59 1.13 -16.87 14.36
N SER A 60 0.32 -15.82 14.27
CA SER A 60 -0.19 -15.35 12.97
C SER A 60 0.92 -14.70 12.12
N PHE A 61 1.86 -13.97 12.73
CA PHE A 61 2.88 -13.21 12.00
C PHE A 61 3.77 -14.07 11.09
N PRO A 62 4.43 -15.14 11.58
CA PRO A 62 5.26 -15.99 10.72
C PRO A 62 4.42 -16.71 9.66
N ILE A 63 3.20 -17.14 9.98
CA ILE A 63 2.31 -17.85 9.05
C ILE A 63 1.92 -16.95 7.89
N ILE A 64 1.41 -15.74 8.18
CA ILE A 64 0.97 -14.79 7.17
C ILE A 64 2.17 -14.32 6.33
N THR A 65 3.30 -14.01 6.98
CA THR A 65 4.54 -13.62 6.28
C THR A 65 5.00 -14.72 5.32
N ALA A 66 5.05 -15.98 5.77
CA ALA A 66 5.45 -17.11 4.92
C ALA A 66 4.48 -17.33 3.75
N LEU A 67 3.17 -17.21 3.99
CA LEU A 67 2.14 -17.36 2.98
C LEU A 67 2.24 -16.26 1.90
N PHE A 68 2.40 -15.00 2.30
CA PHE A 68 2.61 -13.89 1.36
C PHE A 68 3.91 -14.01 0.60
N LEU A 69 4.99 -14.47 1.24
CA LEU A 69 6.27 -14.69 0.58
C LEU A 69 6.15 -15.80 -0.47
N PHE A 70 5.43 -16.87 -0.14
CA PHE A 70 5.18 -17.96 -1.07
C PHE A 70 4.32 -17.53 -2.26
N LEU A 71 3.26 -16.75 -2.04
CA LEU A 71 2.39 -16.26 -3.11
C LEU A 71 3.09 -15.25 -4.03
N SER A 72 3.84 -14.30 -3.45
CA SER A 72 4.50 -13.22 -4.19
C SER A 72 5.77 -13.69 -4.93
N TRP A 73 6.61 -14.47 -4.26
CA TRP A 73 7.91 -14.91 -4.75
C TRP A 73 7.95 -16.41 -5.01
N GLY A 74 7.48 -17.25 -4.08
CA GLY A 74 7.57 -18.71 -4.15
C GLY A 74 6.99 -19.31 -5.43
N ARG A 75 5.83 -18.82 -5.89
CA ARG A 75 5.22 -19.25 -7.17
C ARG A 75 6.11 -18.95 -8.38
N LYS A 76 6.65 -17.72 -8.45
CA LYS A 76 7.56 -17.30 -9.53
C LYS A 76 8.86 -18.10 -9.48
N TYR A 77 9.38 -18.32 -8.28
CA TYR A 77 10.58 -19.12 -8.03
C TYR A 77 10.42 -20.57 -8.51
N LEU A 78 9.34 -21.26 -8.11
CA LEU A 78 9.07 -22.63 -8.54
C LEU A 78 8.93 -22.73 -10.06
N LYS A 79 8.24 -21.77 -10.69
CA LYS A 79 8.12 -21.72 -12.15
C LYS A 79 9.49 -21.56 -12.81
N SER A 80 10.30 -20.60 -12.35
CA SER A 80 11.66 -20.37 -12.86
C SER A 80 12.58 -21.57 -12.68
N ILE A 81 12.49 -22.31 -11.55
CA ILE A 81 13.24 -23.56 -11.37
C ILE A 81 12.79 -24.62 -12.37
N LYS A 82 11.48 -24.78 -12.59
CA LYS A 82 10.95 -25.78 -13.53
C LYS A 82 11.42 -25.48 -14.95
N ASP A 83 11.32 -24.22 -15.37
CA ASP A 83 11.79 -23.75 -16.66
C ASP A 83 13.32 -23.90 -16.79
N PHE A 84 14.05 -23.64 -15.70
CA PHE A 84 15.49 -23.86 -15.62
C PHE A 84 15.87 -25.31 -15.80
N LYS A 85 15.26 -26.25 -15.06
CA LYS A 85 15.54 -27.69 -15.19
C LYS A 85 15.33 -28.16 -16.64
N LYS A 86 14.24 -27.71 -17.27
CA LYS A 86 13.93 -28.01 -18.68
C LYS A 86 14.95 -27.43 -19.67
N LYS A 87 15.52 -26.25 -19.38
CA LYS A 87 16.54 -25.60 -20.22
C LYS A 87 17.96 -26.07 -19.94
N LYS A 88 18.29 -26.46 -18.70
CA LYS A 88 19.64 -26.85 -18.25
C LYS A 88 20.20 -28.04 -19.05
N GLU A 89 19.32 -28.95 -19.49
CA GLU A 89 19.69 -30.08 -20.36
C GLU A 89 20.05 -29.63 -21.79
N LYS A 90 19.57 -28.46 -22.22
CA LYS A 90 19.81 -27.89 -23.57
C LYS A 90 20.92 -26.83 -23.60
N ILE A 91 21.38 -26.36 -22.44
CA ILE A 91 22.41 -25.33 -22.35
C ILE A 91 23.79 -26.00 -22.31
N SER A 92 24.45 -26.04 -23.46
CA SER A 92 25.90 -26.24 -23.59
C SER A 92 26.63 -24.88 -23.50
N ASP A 93 27.93 -24.93 -23.21
CA ASP A 93 28.78 -23.74 -23.24
C ASP A 93 28.68 -23.08 -24.61
N SER A 94 28.24 -21.82 -24.63
CA SER A 94 27.99 -21.09 -25.87
C SER A 94 28.80 -19.81 -25.89
N VAL A 95 29.45 -19.56 -27.02
CA VAL A 95 29.93 -18.22 -27.36
C VAL A 95 28.80 -17.52 -28.08
N LEU A 96 28.55 -16.30 -27.64
CA LEU A 96 27.46 -15.45 -28.07
C LEU A 96 28.09 -14.28 -28.84
N SER A 97 27.86 -14.26 -30.14
CA SER A 97 28.32 -13.17 -31.01
C SER A 97 27.18 -12.15 -31.11
N ILE A 98 27.43 -10.93 -30.66
CA ILE A 98 26.46 -9.83 -30.68
C ILE A 98 26.95 -8.77 -31.65
N GLU A 99 26.11 -8.45 -32.62
CA GLU A 99 26.31 -7.34 -33.52
C GLU A 99 25.29 -6.24 -33.20
N VAL A 100 25.80 -5.06 -32.87
CA VAL A 100 24.99 -3.86 -32.72
C VAL A 100 24.74 -3.28 -34.11
N VAL A 101 23.46 -3.22 -34.47
CA VAL A 101 22.94 -2.64 -35.71
C VAL A 101 22.16 -1.35 -35.40
N GLU A 102 21.85 -0.55 -36.41
CA GLU A 102 21.23 0.76 -36.22
C GLU A 102 19.90 0.68 -35.45
N ASN A 103 19.08 -0.32 -35.74
CA ASN A 103 17.73 -0.49 -35.19
C ASN A 103 17.64 -1.44 -33.98
N GLY A 104 18.74 -2.03 -33.53
CA GLY A 104 18.72 -2.99 -32.44
C GLY A 104 20.01 -3.77 -32.24
N ILE A 105 19.87 -4.97 -31.69
CA ILE A 105 20.96 -5.95 -31.61
C ILE A 105 20.59 -7.22 -32.37
N GLN A 106 21.56 -7.79 -33.06
CA GLN A 106 21.47 -9.13 -33.64
C GLN A 106 22.44 -10.01 -32.89
N TYR A 107 22.00 -11.17 -32.43
CA TYR A 107 22.89 -12.11 -31.76
C TYR A 107 22.70 -13.54 -32.25
N LYS A 108 23.82 -14.26 -32.27
CA LYS A 108 23.92 -15.68 -32.62
C LYS A 108 24.58 -16.44 -31.49
N THR A 109 24.06 -17.62 -31.18
CA THR A 109 24.76 -18.61 -30.36
C THR A 109 25.49 -19.57 -31.29
N LEU A 110 26.77 -19.88 -31.02
CA LEU A 110 27.56 -20.78 -31.89
C LEU A 110 26.95 -22.17 -32.13
N ILE A 111 26.02 -22.60 -31.27
CA ILE A 111 25.35 -23.91 -31.36
C ILE A 111 24.07 -23.85 -32.20
N SER A 112 23.60 -22.67 -32.57
CA SER A 112 22.36 -22.47 -33.31
C SER A 112 22.56 -21.41 -34.39
N ASP A 113 22.46 -21.81 -35.65
CA ASP A 113 22.52 -20.90 -36.82
C ASP A 113 21.33 -19.91 -36.90
N LYS A 114 20.43 -19.91 -35.91
CA LYS A 114 19.34 -18.95 -35.85
C LYS A 114 19.81 -17.59 -35.33
N ASP A 115 19.73 -16.62 -36.22
CA ASP A 115 19.90 -15.21 -35.88
C ASP A 115 18.67 -14.70 -35.13
N VAL A 116 18.91 -14.13 -33.96
CA VAL A 116 17.86 -13.46 -33.20
C VAL A 116 18.09 -11.96 -33.27
N PHE A 117 17.13 -11.25 -33.85
CA PHE A 117 17.10 -9.79 -33.87
C PHE A 117 16.21 -9.25 -32.74
N LYS A 118 16.69 -8.23 -32.04
CA LYS A 118 15.94 -7.50 -31.00
C LYS A 118 16.01 -6.00 -31.28
N PRO A 119 14.88 -5.35 -31.60
CA PRO A 119 14.87 -3.90 -31.82
C PRO A 119 15.11 -3.14 -30.51
N TRP A 120 15.58 -1.89 -30.59
CA TRP A 120 15.77 -1.04 -29.40
C TRP A 120 14.49 -0.85 -28.58
N SER A 121 13.35 -0.68 -29.25
CA SER A 121 12.03 -0.60 -28.61
C SER A 121 11.60 -1.90 -27.92
N GLY A 122 12.26 -3.02 -28.23
CA GLY A 122 12.03 -4.32 -27.62
C GLY A 122 12.71 -4.50 -26.27
N PHE A 123 13.60 -3.60 -25.86
CA PHE A 123 14.22 -3.65 -24.55
C PHE A 123 13.28 -3.12 -23.48
N LYS A 124 13.04 -3.94 -22.46
CA LYS A 124 12.21 -3.58 -21.30
C LYS A 124 13.06 -2.98 -20.19
N GLN A 125 14.16 -3.63 -19.85
CA GLN A 125 14.99 -3.23 -18.71
C GLN A 125 16.40 -3.78 -18.85
N VAL A 126 17.37 -3.02 -18.35
CA VAL A 126 18.78 -3.43 -18.23
C VAL A 126 19.14 -3.44 -16.76
N TYR A 127 19.57 -4.59 -16.26
CA TYR A 127 20.04 -4.77 -14.90
C TYR A 127 21.55 -4.97 -14.90
N GLU A 128 22.23 -4.08 -14.21
CA GLU A 128 23.67 -4.16 -14.00
C GLU A 128 23.96 -4.57 -12.57
N SER A 129 24.81 -5.57 -12.43
CA SER A 129 25.33 -6.08 -11.17
C SER A 129 26.85 -6.13 -11.26
N LYS A 130 27.55 -6.19 -10.11
CA LYS A 130 29.02 -6.36 -10.09
C LYS A 130 29.46 -7.57 -10.92
N ASN A 131 28.64 -8.62 -10.95
CA ASN A 131 29.01 -9.91 -11.53
C ASN A 131 28.35 -10.19 -12.89
N PHE A 132 27.34 -9.43 -13.30
CA PHE A 132 26.60 -9.72 -14.54
C PHE A 132 25.80 -8.53 -15.06
N ASN A 133 25.44 -8.60 -16.33
CA ASN A 133 24.46 -7.75 -16.98
C ASN A 133 23.30 -8.57 -17.55
N TYR A 134 22.08 -8.16 -17.25
CA TYR A 134 20.85 -8.75 -17.74
C TYR A 134 20.10 -7.74 -18.60
N PHE A 135 19.78 -8.13 -19.83
CA PHE A 135 18.93 -7.36 -20.72
C PHE A 135 17.62 -8.11 -20.86
N ILE A 136 16.53 -7.53 -20.35
CA ILE A 136 15.19 -8.12 -20.44
C ILE A 136 14.45 -7.48 -21.61
N PHE A 137 13.84 -8.31 -22.44
CA PHE A 137 13.04 -7.89 -23.60
C PHE A 137 11.54 -7.93 -23.30
N ASN A 138 10.74 -7.21 -24.08
CA ASN A 138 9.28 -7.11 -23.92
C ASN A 138 8.55 -8.44 -24.15
N ASP A 139 9.13 -9.34 -24.94
CA ASP A 139 8.63 -10.69 -25.19
C ASP A 139 8.98 -11.70 -24.08
N GLY A 140 9.60 -11.22 -22.99
CA GLY A 140 10.01 -12.04 -21.86
C GLY A 140 11.30 -12.84 -22.10
N GLN A 141 11.94 -12.70 -23.26
CA GLN A 141 13.29 -13.21 -23.45
C GLN A 141 14.29 -12.34 -22.68
N TYR A 142 15.48 -12.88 -22.46
CA TYR A 142 16.56 -12.14 -21.83
C TYR A 142 17.91 -12.54 -22.42
N LEU A 143 18.82 -11.58 -22.44
CA LEU A 143 20.23 -11.79 -22.73
C LEU A 143 21.01 -11.65 -21.43
N PHE A 144 21.86 -12.63 -21.15
CA PHE A 144 22.70 -12.67 -19.96
C PHE A 144 24.16 -12.55 -20.39
N LEU A 145 24.87 -11.58 -19.82
CA LEU A 145 26.31 -11.39 -19.99
C LEU A 145 27.00 -11.47 -18.63
N ASN A 146 28.03 -12.30 -18.53
CA ASN A 146 28.80 -12.46 -17.31
C ASN A 146 29.97 -11.45 -17.27
N ASN A 147 30.12 -10.71 -16.18
CA ASN A 147 31.19 -9.70 -16.05
C ASN A 147 32.54 -10.29 -15.60
N PHE A 148 32.65 -11.61 -15.42
CA PHE A 148 33.92 -12.26 -15.09
C PHE A 148 34.82 -12.42 -16.34
N ASN A 149 36.14 -12.23 -16.16
CA ASN A 149 37.24 -12.35 -17.15
C ASN A 149 37.44 -11.16 -18.12
N ASN A 150 38.26 -11.38 -19.16
CA ASN A 150 38.78 -10.44 -20.17
C ASN A 150 37.73 -9.65 -20.99
N SER A 151 36.44 -9.77 -20.67
CA SER A 151 35.35 -9.11 -21.39
C SER A 151 34.71 -7.97 -20.60
N LYS A 152 35.16 -7.66 -19.38
CA LYS A 152 34.55 -6.62 -18.51
C LYS A 152 34.46 -5.25 -19.20
N GLU A 153 35.51 -4.84 -19.92
CA GLU A 153 35.54 -3.57 -20.65
C GLU A 153 34.55 -3.59 -21.83
N SER A 154 34.57 -4.65 -22.63
CA SER A 154 33.63 -4.84 -23.74
C SER A 154 32.17 -4.92 -23.29
N ILE A 155 31.90 -5.53 -22.14
CA ILE A 155 30.56 -5.58 -21.55
C ILE A 155 30.15 -4.20 -21.05
N HIS A 156 31.06 -3.45 -20.42
CA HIS A 156 30.76 -2.09 -19.97
C HIS A 156 30.45 -1.15 -21.14
N GLU A 157 31.25 -1.23 -22.20
CA GLU A 157 31.04 -0.49 -23.44
C GLU A 157 29.70 -0.85 -24.10
N PHE A 158 29.43 -2.15 -24.26
CA PHE A 158 28.16 -2.64 -24.79
C PHE A 158 26.97 -2.18 -23.94
N THR A 159 27.07 -2.30 -22.61
CA THR A 159 26.00 -1.91 -21.67
C THR A 159 25.74 -0.40 -21.75
N THR A 160 26.79 0.40 -21.88
CA THR A 160 26.67 1.86 -22.02
C THR A 160 25.98 2.24 -23.32
N LEU A 161 26.36 1.61 -24.43
CA LEU A 161 25.74 1.81 -25.75
C LEU A 161 24.25 1.44 -25.71
N VAL A 162 23.92 0.26 -25.17
CA VAL A 162 22.52 -0.17 -25.05
C VAL A 162 21.73 0.83 -24.21
N LYS A 163 22.25 1.26 -23.05
CA LYS A 163 21.60 2.25 -22.18
C LYS A 163 21.32 3.55 -22.91
N GLU A 164 22.25 4.04 -23.71
CA GLU A 164 22.07 5.26 -24.50
C GLU A 164 20.94 5.11 -25.53
N LYS A 165 20.88 3.98 -26.24
CA LYS A 165 19.86 3.70 -27.25
C LYS A 165 18.47 3.44 -26.66
N ILE A 166 18.36 2.92 -25.43
CA ILE A 166 17.07 2.65 -24.79
C ILE A 166 16.50 3.85 -24.01
N LYS A 167 17.30 4.86 -23.67
CA LYS A 167 16.84 6.08 -22.96
C LYS A 167 15.52 6.67 -23.49
N PRO A 168 15.30 6.83 -24.82
CA PRO A 168 14.02 7.38 -25.32
C PRO A 168 12.80 6.51 -25.01
N PHE A 169 12.99 5.21 -24.73
CA PHE A 169 11.92 4.26 -24.45
C PHE A 169 11.67 4.05 -22.94
N GLN A 170 12.51 4.61 -22.07
CA GLN A 170 12.29 4.58 -20.61
C GLN A 170 11.25 5.63 -20.21
N HIS A 171 10.01 5.19 -19.95
CA HIS A 171 8.94 6.08 -19.49
C HIS A 171 9.27 6.66 -18.11
N LYS A 172 9.75 7.90 -18.05
CA LYS A 172 9.84 8.66 -16.79
C LYS A 172 8.43 8.97 -16.28
N ILE A 173 8.23 8.93 -14.97
CA ILE A 173 6.99 9.45 -14.36
C ILE A 173 6.91 10.92 -14.73
N SER A 174 5.75 11.37 -15.19
CA SER A 174 5.56 12.78 -15.50
C SER A 174 5.72 13.62 -14.23
N LYS A 175 6.32 14.80 -14.34
CA LYS A 175 6.44 15.72 -13.19
C LYS A 175 5.05 16.05 -12.61
N GLY A 176 4.02 16.10 -13.44
CA GLY A 176 2.64 16.34 -13.01
C GLY A 176 2.10 15.26 -12.05
N ILE A 177 2.39 13.98 -12.31
CA ILE A 177 1.99 12.88 -11.41
C ILE A 177 2.73 13.00 -10.08
N ILE A 178 4.01 13.39 -10.09
CA ILE A 178 4.79 13.62 -8.88
C ILE A 178 4.20 14.77 -8.06
N TRP A 179 3.85 15.90 -8.68
CA TRP A 179 3.22 17.01 -7.95
C TRP A 179 1.84 16.66 -7.42
N SER A 180 1.06 15.90 -8.20
CA SER A 180 -0.28 15.45 -7.80
C SER A 180 -0.24 14.51 -6.59
N SER A 181 0.90 13.85 -6.32
CA SER A 181 1.04 12.98 -5.15
C SER A 181 1.14 13.72 -3.82
N PHE A 182 1.22 15.07 -3.82
CA PHE A 182 1.24 15.88 -2.61
C PHE A 182 -0.12 16.48 -2.24
N ILE A 183 -1.16 16.24 -3.04
CA ILE A 183 -2.55 16.64 -2.71
C ILE A 183 -3.13 15.57 -1.79
N PRO A 184 -3.60 15.84 -0.55
CA PRO A 184 -3.86 14.80 0.45
C PRO A 184 -4.69 13.58 -0.02
N VAL A 185 -5.81 13.80 -0.71
CA VAL A 185 -6.65 12.69 -1.20
C VAL A 185 -6.00 11.94 -2.37
N LEU A 186 -5.48 12.67 -3.36
CA LEU A 186 -4.82 12.07 -4.52
C LEU A 186 -3.44 11.51 -4.18
N GLY A 187 -2.85 11.98 -3.09
CA GLY A 187 -1.51 11.74 -2.63
C GLY A 187 -1.31 10.34 -2.11
N LEU A 188 -2.34 9.76 -1.51
CA LEU A 188 -2.36 8.33 -1.21
C LEU A 188 -2.29 7.49 -2.48
N ILE A 189 -3.11 7.79 -3.50
CA ILE A 189 -3.18 7.00 -4.73
C ILE A 189 -1.87 7.12 -5.52
N PHE A 190 -1.46 8.35 -5.86
CA PHE A 190 -0.26 8.57 -6.65
C PHE A 190 1.02 8.29 -5.86
N GLY A 191 1.05 8.62 -4.57
CA GLY A 191 2.15 8.28 -3.67
C GLY A 191 2.35 6.77 -3.59
N PHE A 192 1.27 5.98 -3.53
CA PHE A 192 1.35 4.52 -3.57
C PHE A 192 1.88 3.99 -4.90
N VAL A 193 1.41 4.51 -6.04
CA VAL A 193 1.94 4.13 -7.36
C VAL A 193 3.44 4.42 -7.46
N ILE A 194 3.88 5.61 -7.03
CA ILE A 194 5.28 6.01 -7.04
C ILE A 194 6.12 5.17 -6.07
N PHE A 195 5.58 4.86 -4.88
CA PHE A 195 6.21 4.00 -3.88
C PHE A 195 6.45 2.58 -4.41
N ILE A 196 5.42 1.94 -4.96
CA ILE A 196 5.52 0.61 -5.57
C ILE A 196 6.55 0.62 -6.71
N ARG A 197 6.53 1.68 -7.53
CA ARG A 197 7.50 1.86 -8.62
C ARG A 197 8.93 2.03 -8.09
N GLY A 198 9.12 2.81 -7.02
CA GLY A 198 10.41 2.98 -6.36
C GLY A 198 10.99 1.67 -5.84
N ILE A 199 10.14 0.80 -5.26
CA ILE A 199 10.56 -0.53 -4.81
C ILE A 199 10.85 -1.45 -6.00
N SER A 200 9.98 -1.47 -7.01
CA SER A 200 10.13 -2.32 -8.19
C SER A 200 11.39 -1.96 -9.01
N GLU A 201 11.70 -0.68 -9.14
CA GLU A 201 12.86 -0.19 -9.87
C GLU A 201 14.11 -0.06 -9.00
N ARG A 202 13.99 -0.28 -7.67
CA ARG A 202 15.02 0.02 -6.66
C ARG A 202 15.57 1.44 -6.78
N ASN A 203 14.70 2.36 -7.14
CA ASN A 203 15.02 3.77 -7.31
C ASN A 203 14.70 4.50 -6.00
N LEU A 204 15.75 4.81 -5.23
CA LEU A 204 15.62 5.52 -3.95
C LEU A 204 14.89 6.86 -4.09
N ASN A 205 15.01 7.54 -5.24
CA ASN A 205 14.32 8.82 -5.45
C ASN A 205 12.79 8.62 -5.49
N TYR A 206 12.31 7.65 -6.27
CA TYR A 206 10.87 7.35 -6.30
C TYR A 206 10.38 6.77 -4.98
N PHE A 207 11.18 5.93 -4.33
CA PHE A 207 10.85 5.42 -3.00
C PHE A 207 10.65 6.55 -1.98
N SER A 208 11.59 7.49 -1.90
CA SER A 208 11.51 8.66 -1.01
C SER A 208 10.36 9.59 -1.36
N ILE A 209 10.09 9.83 -2.65
CA ILE A 209 8.93 10.63 -3.08
C ILE A 209 7.62 9.98 -2.61
N GLY A 210 7.48 8.66 -2.75
CA GLY A 210 6.31 7.93 -2.28
C GLY A 210 6.11 8.07 -0.76
N ILE A 211 7.17 7.91 0.02
CA ILE A 211 7.11 8.13 1.49
C ILE A 211 6.73 9.57 1.82
N LEU A 212 7.37 10.54 1.18
CA LEU A 212 7.11 11.96 1.43
C LEU A 212 5.65 12.34 1.08
N SER A 213 5.08 11.69 0.05
CA SER A 213 3.67 11.87 -0.33
C SER A 213 2.72 11.37 0.77
N PHE A 214 3.03 10.24 1.41
CA PHE A 214 2.24 9.74 2.54
C PHE A 214 2.35 10.66 3.75
N VAL A 215 3.57 11.11 4.09
CA VAL A 215 3.78 12.06 5.19
C VAL A 215 3.02 13.36 4.94
N ALA A 216 3.13 13.92 3.72
CA ALA A 216 2.40 15.13 3.34
C ALA A 216 0.88 14.94 3.43
N THR A 217 0.38 13.76 3.08
CA THR A 217 -1.05 13.44 3.23
C THR A 217 -1.49 13.45 4.68
N VAL A 218 -0.75 12.78 5.57
CA VAL A 218 -1.06 12.72 7.01
C VAL A 218 -1.01 14.13 7.62
N VAL A 219 0.06 14.88 7.35
CA VAL A 219 0.21 16.26 7.83
C VAL A 219 -0.90 17.15 7.29
N GLY A 220 -1.25 17.00 6.01
CA GLY A 220 -2.34 17.76 5.39
C GLY A 220 -3.69 17.54 6.08
N TRP A 221 -4.03 16.29 6.42
CA TRP A 221 -5.24 15.96 7.16
C TRP A 221 -5.24 16.51 8.60
N ILE A 222 -4.09 16.44 9.28
CA ILE A 222 -3.93 17.04 10.62
C ILE A 222 -4.17 18.55 10.57
N VAL A 223 -3.50 19.26 9.66
CA VAL A 223 -3.64 20.71 9.52
C VAL A 223 -5.07 21.08 9.12
N PHE A 224 -5.69 20.30 8.24
CA PHE A 224 -7.09 20.49 7.86
C PHE A 224 -8.03 20.33 9.06
N GLY A 225 -7.85 19.29 9.88
CA GLY A 225 -8.64 19.09 11.10
C GLY A 225 -8.53 20.26 12.08
N ILE A 226 -7.29 20.71 12.36
CA ILE A 226 -7.04 21.87 13.22
C ILE A 226 -7.71 23.14 12.66
N PHE A 227 -7.63 23.36 11.35
CA PHE A 227 -8.26 24.52 10.69
C PHE A 227 -9.79 24.47 10.77
N MET A 228 -10.39 23.29 10.57
CA MET A 228 -11.85 23.11 10.65
C MET A 228 -12.36 23.35 12.07
N ASP A 229 -11.63 22.89 13.08
CA ASP A 229 -11.94 23.12 14.48
C ASP A 229 -11.80 24.61 14.85
N ALA A 230 -10.68 25.24 14.46
CA ALA A 230 -10.42 26.64 14.75
C ALA A 230 -11.40 27.62 14.10
N THR A 231 -12.06 27.21 13.01
CA THR A 231 -13.06 28.03 12.30
C THR A 231 -14.49 27.68 12.65
N GLU A 232 -14.72 26.69 13.52
CA GLU A 232 -16.04 26.16 13.90
C GLU A 232 -16.93 25.77 12.71
N LYS A 233 -16.35 25.56 11.52
CA LYS A 233 -17.12 25.30 10.29
C LYS A 233 -17.85 23.96 10.31
N ASN A 234 -17.41 23.02 11.15
CA ASN A 234 -18.07 21.74 11.37
C ASN A 234 -19.26 21.84 12.35
N SER A 235 -19.42 22.96 13.06
CA SER A 235 -20.48 23.09 14.08
C SER A 235 -21.88 22.90 13.51
N GLY A 236 -22.16 23.40 12.30
CA GLY A 236 -23.47 23.26 11.66
C GLY A 236 -23.83 21.82 11.30
N SER A 237 -22.92 21.09 10.65
CA SER A 237 -23.15 19.68 10.30
C SER A 237 -23.24 18.79 11.53
N ASN A 238 -22.41 19.06 12.55
CA ASN A 238 -22.40 18.29 13.79
C ASN A 238 -23.66 18.57 14.61
N LYS A 239 -24.12 19.82 14.69
CA LYS A 239 -25.42 20.17 15.30
C LYS A 239 -26.58 19.45 14.60
N PHE A 240 -26.58 19.42 13.26
CA PHE A 240 -27.61 18.70 12.50
C PHE A 240 -27.60 17.19 12.76
N SER A 241 -26.42 16.57 12.73
CA SER A 241 -26.24 15.14 13.04
C SER A 241 -26.69 14.80 14.47
N THR A 242 -26.20 15.56 15.45
CA THR A 242 -26.57 15.42 16.87
C THR A 242 -28.08 15.57 17.06
N LYS A 243 -28.72 16.56 16.40
CA LYS A 243 -30.16 16.75 16.47
C LYS A 243 -30.95 15.58 15.86
N ASN A 244 -30.49 15.04 14.73
CA ASN A 244 -31.13 13.87 14.12
C ASN A 244 -31.06 12.64 15.04
N ASN A 245 -29.92 12.39 15.68
CA ASN A 245 -29.77 11.31 16.66
C ASN A 245 -30.71 11.53 17.86
N LEU A 246 -30.78 12.75 18.38
CA LEU A 246 -31.68 13.14 19.47
C LEU A 246 -33.16 12.86 19.12
N ASN A 247 -33.58 13.22 17.90
CA ASN A 247 -34.93 12.96 17.40
C ASN A 247 -35.22 11.46 17.21
N GLN A 248 -34.21 10.64 16.91
CA GLN A 248 -34.38 9.18 16.87
C GLN A 248 -34.59 8.62 18.29
N ILE A 249 -33.85 9.11 19.28
CA ILE A 249 -34.03 8.70 20.68
C ILE A 249 -35.44 9.04 21.17
N VAL A 250 -36.00 10.20 20.81
CA VAL A 250 -37.40 10.55 21.13
C VAL A 250 -38.38 9.49 20.61
N LYS A 251 -38.20 9.02 19.38
CA LYS A 251 -39.06 7.98 18.78
C LYS A 251 -38.94 6.66 19.54
N GLU A 252 -37.73 6.27 19.90
CA GLU A 252 -37.47 5.03 20.65
C GLU A 252 -38.00 5.12 22.09
N LEU A 253 -37.90 6.27 22.75
CA LEU A 253 -38.50 6.51 24.08
C LEU A 253 -40.02 6.40 24.04
N ALA A 254 -40.66 6.99 23.02
CA ALA A 254 -42.11 6.89 22.84
C ALA A 254 -42.54 5.42 22.62
N TYR A 255 -41.81 4.70 21.77
CA TYR A 255 -42.06 3.27 21.53
C TYR A 255 -41.84 2.41 22.78
N TYR A 256 -40.79 2.68 23.55
CA TYR A 256 -40.52 2.01 24.82
C TYR A 256 -41.69 2.19 25.80
N LYS A 257 -42.17 3.43 25.99
CA LYS A 257 -43.31 3.72 26.87
C LYS A 257 -44.59 3.03 26.42
N LEU A 258 -44.86 3.01 25.11
CA LEU A 258 -46.01 2.29 24.57
C LEU A 258 -45.97 0.79 24.88
N LYS A 259 -44.78 0.18 24.90
CA LYS A 259 -44.59 -1.24 25.14
C LYS A 259 -44.60 -1.62 26.63
N ASN A 260 -43.97 -0.79 27.47
CA ASN A 260 -43.68 -1.12 28.86
C ASN A 260 -44.55 -0.34 29.87
N GLY A 261 -45.32 0.66 29.41
CA GLY A 261 -46.17 1.51 30.25
C GLY A 261 -45.45 2.74 30.84
N GLU A 262 -44.13 2.72 30.90
CA GLU A 262 -43.28 3.76 31.50
C GLU A 262 -42.04 4.05 30.64
N PHE A 263 -41.41 5.21 30.84
CA PHE A 263 -40.12 5.52 30.23
C PHE A 263 -38.99 4.73 30.90
N PRO A 264 -37.89 4.40 30.18
CA PRO A 264 -36.78 3.66 30.78
C PRO A 264 -36.03 4.49 31.83
N GLU A 265 -35.35 3.84 32.77
CA GLU A 265 -34.48 4.53 33.74
C GLU A 265 -33.23 5.13 33.07
N ASN A 266 -32.75 4.53 31.98
CA ASN A 266 -31.56 4.97 31.24
C ASN A 266 -31.70 4.75 29.73
N LEU A 267 -30.91 5.48 28.93
CA LEU A 267 -30.92 5.36 27.47
C LEU A 267 -30.36 4.02 26.96
N ASP A 268 -29.50 3.34 27.73
CA ASP A 268 -28.96 2.03 27.36
C ASP A 268 -30.06 0.97 27.18
N SER A 269 -31.17 1.09 27.92
CA SER A 269 -32.32 0.21 27.78
C SER A 269 -32.96 0.27 26.38
N LEU A 270 -32.79 1.37 25.64
CA LEU A 270 -33.24 1.50 24.25
C LEU A 270 -32.40 0.67 23.29
N ARG A 271 -31.13 0.38 23.61
CA ARG A 271 -30.22 -0.40 22.75
C ARG A 271 -30.66 -1.87 22.65
N LEU A 272 -31.42 -2.36 23.63
CA LEU A 272 -32.06 -3.68 23.59
C LEU A 272 -33.16 -3.76 22.52
N GLN A 273 -33.79 -2.63 22.18
CA GLN A 273 -34.82 -2.53 21.14
C GLN A 273 -34.20 -2.20 19.78
N ASN A 274 -33.21 -1.32 19.76
CA ASN A 274 -32.52 -0.89 18.55
C ASN A 274 -31.00 -0.82 18.78
N GLN A 275 -30.30 -1.86 18.31
CA GLN A 275 -28.84 -2.03 18.48
C GLN A 275 -28.04 -0.96 17.73
N PHE A 276 -28.64 -0.32 16.72
CA PHE A 276 -28.02 0.70 15.88
C PHE A 276 -28.29 2.13 16.38
N LEU A 277 -29.02 2.28 17.48
CA LEU A 277 -29.28 3.59 18.08
C LEU A 277 -27.98 4.18 18.65
N SER A 278 -27.62 5.36 18.16
CA SER A 278 -26.53 6.15 18.74
C SER A 278 -27.07 6.99 19.90
N ILE A 279 -26.65 6.65 21.12
CA ILE A 279 -26.94 7.43 22.34
C ILE A 279 -25.87 8.50 22.63
N TYR A 280 -24.91 8.66 21.72
CA TYR A 280 -23.82 9.63 21.83
C TYR A 280 -24.02 10.82 20.89
N GLU A 281 -23.59 11.99 21.36
CA GLU A 281 -23.42 13.20 20.56
C GLU A 281 -22.38 12.98 19.46
N THR A 282 -22.56 13.69 18.34
CA THR A 282 -21.49 13.77 17.33
C THR A 282 -20.38 14.66 17.87
N ASP A 283 -19.14 14.17 17.90
CA ASP A 283 -17.98 14.97 18.32
C ASP A 283 -17.88 16.24 17.47
N PHE A 284 -17.70 17.37 18.15
CA PHE A 284 -17.57 18.66 17.50
C PHE A 284 -16.16 18.92 16.96
N LYS A 285 -15.18 18.09 17.33
CA LYS A 285 -13.77 18.24 16.97
C LYS A 285 -13.32 17.20 15.95
N MET A 286 -12.53 17.64 14.97
CA MET A 286 -11.99 16.85 13.87
C MET A 286 -10.48 16.64 14.02
N SER A 287 -9.80 17.45 14.84
CA SER A 287 -8.38 17.31 15.13
C SER A 287 -8.10 15.95 15.80
N PRO A 288 -7.10 15.18 15.34
CA PRO A 288 -6.71 13.94 16.00
C PRO A 288 -6.02 14.17 17.35
N PHE A 289 -5.73 15.44 17.70
CA PHE A 289 -5.11 15.82 18.98
C PHE A 289 -6.12 16.35 19.99
N SER A 290 -7.39 16.51 19.61
CA SER A 290 -8.42 16.80 20.61
C SER A 290 -8.79 15.52 21.35
N GLU A 291 -9.03 15.65 22.65
CA GLU A 291 -9.72 14.60 23.40
C GLU A 291 -11.12 14.43 22.81
N SER A 292 -11.30 13.39 21.99
CA SER A 292 -12.62 12.99 21.53
C SER A 292 -13.35 12.37 22.72
N LYS A 293 -14.31 13.10 23.27
CA LYS A 293 -15.19 12.56 24.30
C LYS A 293 -16.46 12.09 23.62
N PHE A 294 -16.68 10.78 23.60
CA PHE A 294 -18.01 10.24 23.34
C PHE A 294 -18.89 10.65 24.51
N ARG A 295 -19.74 11.66 24.29
CA ARG A 295 -20.64 12.20 25.31
C ARG A 295 -22.02 11.65 25.06
N GLU A 296 -22.62 11.04 26.07
CA GLU A 296 -24.00 10.60 26.01
C GLU A 296 -24.94 11.81 26.08
N PHE A 297 -26.10 11.68 25.47
CA PHE A 297 -27.16 12.66 25.65
C PHE A 297 -27.59 12.73 27.11
N TYR A 298 -27.85 13.93 27.60
CA TYR A 298 -28.41 14.11 28.93
C TYR A 298 -29.85 13.61 28.93
N TYR A 299 -30.15 12.65 29.81
CA TYR A 299 -31.46 12.05 29.98
C TYR A 299 -31.82 11.99 31.47
N GLU A 300 -33.04 12.44 31.79
CA GLU A 300 -33.61 12.32 33.13
C GLU A 300 -35.08 11.88 33.01
N ASN A 301 -35.42 10.76 33.64
CA ASN A 301 -36.80 10.26 33.71
C ASN A 301 -37.55 10.99 34.84
N GLN A 302 -38.75 11.49 34.54
CA GLN A 302 -39.64 12.20 35.48
C GLN A 302 -41.01 11.49 35.57
N ASP A 303 -41.00 10.16 35.57
CA ASP A 303 -42.13 9.23 35.61
C ASP A 303 -43.10 9.38 34.43
N THR A 304 -43.83 10.50 34.40
CA THR A 304 -44.81 10.81 33.36
C THR A 304 -44.19 11.47 32.14
N THR A 305 -43.04 12.14 32.32
CA THR A 305 -42.28 12.89 31.31
C THR A 305 -40.79 12.54 31.37
N TYR A 306 -39.99 13.12 30.49
CA TYR A 306 -38.53 13.01 30.53
C TYR A 306 -37.87 14.31 30.06
N ILE A 307 -36.63 14.53 30.48
CA ILE A 307 -35.75 15.55 29.91
C ILE A 307 -34.77 14.84 28.97
N LEU A 308 -34.63 15.34 27.74
CA LEU A 308 -33.63 14.85 26.78
C LEU A 308 -33.01 16.05 26.05
N ARG A 309 -31.67 16.11 26.03
CA ARG A 309 -30.92 17.17 25.34
C ARG A 309 -29.49 16.74 25.01
N ALA A 310 -28.91 17.37 24.00
CA ALA A 310 -27.46 17.37 23.83
C ALA A 310 -26.88 18.55 24.61
N ILE A 311 -25.81 18.32 25.37
CA ILE A 311 -25.14 19.29 26.25
C ILE A 311 -24.37 20.34 25.42
N GLY A 312 -23.99 20.01 24.18
CA GLY A 312 -23.30 20.96 23.32
C GLY A 312 -21.82 21.17 23.70
N PRO A 313 -21.13 22.14 23.08
CA PRO A 313 -19.68 22.30 23.23
C PRO A 313 -19.21 22.70 24.65
N ASP A 314 -20.04 23.38 25.45
CA ASP A 314 -19.61 23.93 26.75
C ASP A 314 -19.57 22.92 27.92
N GLU A 315 -20.03 21.69 27.66
CA GLU A 315 -20.07 20.57 28.61
C GLU A 315 -20.98 20.79 29.83
N LYS A 316 -21.93 21.73 29.79
CA LYS A 316 -22.86 22.01 30.90
C LYS A 316 -24.31 21.87 30.47
N PRO A 317 -25.11 21.01 31.11
CA PRO A 317 -26.53 20.94 30.79
C PRO A 317 -27.24 22.22 31.24
N PHE A 318 -28.35 22.54 30.58
CA PHE A 318 -29.23 23.68 30.86
C PHE A 318 -28.64 25.05 30.48
N THR A 319 -27.92 25.10 29.37
CA THR A 319 -27.29 26.29 28.78
C THR A 319 -27.89 26.63 27.42
N GLU A 320 -27.49 27.77 26.83
CA GLU A 320 -28.02 28.21 25.54
C GLU A 320 -27.47 27.42 24.33
N ASP A 321 -26.37 26.68 24.51
CA ASP A 321 -25.77 25.84 23.48
C ASP A 321 -26.34 24.41 23.45
N ASP A 322 -27.19 24.06 24.44
CA ASP A 322 -27.95 22.81 24.46
C ASP A 322 -28.76 22.64 23.17
N ILE A 323 -28.74 21.44 22.60
CA ILE A 323 -29.57 21.08 21.44
C ILE A 323 -30.78 20.29 21.95
N LEU A 324 -31.97 20.81 21.66
CA LEU A 324 -33.25 20.18 22.00
C LEU A 324 -33.82 19.37 20.83
N PRO A 325 -34.60 18.32 21.11
CA PRO A 325 -35.25 17.55 20.05
C PRO A 325 -36.41 18.35 19.45
N ASP A 326 -36.78 17.98 18.23
CA ASP A 326 -38.04 18.40 17.62
C ASP A 326 -39.16 17.53 18.22
N TYR A 327 -40.03 18.16 19.01
CA TYR A 327 -41.19 17.51 19.64
C TYR A 327 -42.35 17.32 18.66
#